data_AF-A0A847SNS5-F1
#
_entry.id   AF-A0A847SNS5-F1
#
_cell.length_a   1.000
_cell.length_b   1.000
_cell.length_c   1.000
_cell.angle_alpha   90.00
_cell.angle_beta   90.00
_cell.angle_gamma   90.00
#
_symmetry.space_group_name_H-M   'P 1'
#
loop_
_entity.id
_entity.type
_entity.pdbx_description
1 polymer ?
#
loop_
_entity_poly.entity_id
_entity_poly.type
_entity_poly.pdbx_seq_one_letter_code
_entity_poly.pdbx_strand_id
1 'polypeptide(L)'
;MKITTVLVPALVLGLTSFTTQAQHRVKHDRIDIHHDRKDIQHDNNDINNSKKDIRHDRNEVKQDNNDIHRDKKDINNDRKDLHHDYNDARKDRHDIAKDQKKGDTKDLAKDKADLKNDYNDIHHDKKDLSRDGKDLTADRKDRNRDNKDIQQDKHQLNRERKDKQHDVKDLQHDKKDLQKDQKNS
;
A
#
# COMPACT_ATOMS: atom_id res chain seq x y z
N MET A 1 33.23 88.14 29.42
CA MET A 1 32.59 87.51 28.26
C MET A 1 33.64 87.19 27.21
N LYS A 2 34.02 85.91 27.05
CA LYS A 2 34.38 85.31 25.76
C LYS A 2 34.02 83.83 25.84
N ILE A 3 32.99 83.45 25.08
CA ILE A 3 32.54 82.09 24.85
C ILE A 3 33.43 81.55 23.74
N THR A 4 34.15 80.45 23.98
CA THR A 4 34.87 79.72 22.94
C THR A 4 34.26 78.34 22.81
N THR A 5 33.59 78.18 21.68
CA THR A 5 32.78 77.06 21.21
C THR A 5 33.63 75.80 21.08
N VAL A 6 33.21 74.72 21.75
CA VAL A 6 33.74 73.37 21.52
C VAL A 6 33.08 72.81 20.27
N LEU A 7 33.85 72.66 19.20
CA LEU A 7 33.43 71.97 17.98
C LEU A 7 33.72 70.47 18.16
N VAL A 8 32.68 69.69 18.49
CA VAL A 8 32.75 68.22 18.46
C VAL A 8 32.50 67.80 17.00
N PRO A 9 33.45 67.14 16.31
CA PRO A 9 33.18 66.63 14.98
C PRO A 9 32.23 65.43 15.09
N ALA A 10 31.03 65.61 14.54
CA ALA A 10 30.05 64.57 14.29
C ALA A 10 30.64 63.53 13.31
N LEU A 11 31.23 62.45 13.82
CA LEU A 11 31.79 61.39 12.97
C LEU A 11 31.78 60.01 13.66
N VAL A 12 30.62 59.60 14.19
CA VAL A 12 30.44 58.22 14.73
C VAL A 12 29.17 57.53 14.19
N LEU A 13 28.25 58.24 13.55
CA LEU A 13 26.94 57.67 13.15
C LEU A 13 26.96 56.79 11.87
N GLY A 14 28.10 56.66 11.18
CA GLY A 14 28.20 55.85 9.94
C GLY A 14 28.57 54.37 10.16
N LEU A 15 29.30 54.04 11.24
CA LEU A 15 29.82 52.69 11.48
C LEU A 15 28.86 51.77 12.24
N THR A 16 27.84 52.31 12.91
CA THR A 16 26.87 51.54 13.70
C THR A 16 25.74 50.94 12.84
N SER A 17 25.40 51.56 11.72
CA SER A 17 24.29 51.13 10.87
C SER A 17 24.65 49.91 10.01
N PHE A 18 25.89 49.83 9.52
CA PHE A 18 26.37 48.71 8.71
C PHE A 18 26.47 47.39 9.50
N THR A 19 26.95 47.46 10.74
CA THR A 19 27.06 46.28 11.64
C THR A 19 25.69 45.77 12.08
N THR A 20 24.72 46.67 12.29
CA THR A 20 23.35 46.28 12.65
C THR A 20 22.64 45.52 11.52
N GLN A 21 22.83 45.94 10.26
CA GLN A 21 22.20 45.27 9.11
C GLN A 21 22.80 43.88 8.87
N ALA A 22 24.12 43.72 8.98
CA ALA A 22 24.78 42.44 8.82
C ALA A 22 24.41 41.45 9.95
N GLN A 23 24.32 41.93 11.19
CA GLN A 23 23.81 41.13 12.31
C GLN A 23 22.35 40.69 12.13
N HIS A 24 21.51 41.51 11.50
CA HIS A 24 20.12 41.15 11.22
C HIS A 24 20.01 40.03 10.17
N ARG A 25 20.83 40.07 9.12
CA ARG A 25 20.84 39.02 8.08
C ARG A 25 21.35 37.69 8.62
N VAL A 26 22.46 37.69 9.36
CA VAL A 26 23.00 36.49 10.04
C VAL A 26 21.97 35.85 10.99
N LYS A 27 21.14 36.66 11.66
CA LYS A 27 20.04 36.13 12.48
C LYS A 27 18.93 35.53 11.62
N HIS A 28 18.57 36.17 10.52
CA HIS A 28 17.57 35.67 9.57
C HIS A 28 17.99 34.32 8.98
N ASP A 29 19.19 34.20 8.40
CA ASP A 29 19.66 32.94 7.80
C ASP A 29 19.73 31.80 8.83
N ARG A 30 20.05 32.10 10.10
CA ARG A 30 20.03 31.09 11.18
C ARG A 30 18.63 30.60 11.49
N ILE A 31 17.63 31.48 11.39
CA ILE A 31 16.22 31.16 11.58
C ILE A 31 15.74 30.30 10.41
N ASP A 32 16.08 30.66 9.17
CA ASP A 32 15.66 29.91 7.98
C ASP A 32 16.29 28.50 7.97
N ILE A 33 17.61 28.40 8.20
CA ILE A 33 18.32 27.11 8.39
C ILE A 33 17.65 26.23 9.46
N HIS A 34 17.09 26.83 10.52
CA HIS A 34 16.40 26.10 11.56
C HIS A 34 15.03 25.60 11.12
N HIS A 35 14.29 26.39 10.34
CA HIS A 35 13.02 25.97 9.74
C HIS A 35 13.25 24.85 8.72
N ASP A 36 14.15 25.00 7.76
CA ASP A 36 14.43 23.96 6.77
C ASP A 36 14.85 22.62 7.41
N ARG A 37 15.61 22.67 8.50
CA ARG A 37 15.99 21.45 9.24
C ARG A 37 14.78 20.75 9.84
N LYS A 38 13.80 21.52 10.33
CA LYS A 38 12.54 20.97 10.86
C LYS A 38 11.69 20.39 9.73
N ASP A 39 11.60 21.08 8.60
CA ASP A 39 10.81 20.64 7.46
C ASP A 39 11.39 19.35 6.87
N ILE A 40 12.71 19.29 6.67
CA ILE A 40 13.41 18.04 6.31
C ILE A 40 13.16 16.92 7.33
N GLN A 41 13.10 17.23 8.62
CA GLN A 41 12.80 16.23 9.65
C GLN A 41 11.36 15.72 9.50
N HIS A 42 10.40 16.60 9.23
CA HIS A 42 9.01 16.25 8.99
C HIS A 42 8.88 15.35 7.75
N ASP A 43 9.48 15.75 6.63
CA ASP A 43 9.49 14.98 5.39
C ASP A 43 10.11 13.60 5.56
N ASN A 44 11.17 13.48 6.37
CA ASN A 44 11.74 12.18 6.67
C ASN A 44 10.75 11.28 7.43
N ASN A 45 9.95 11.84 8.33
CA ASN A 45 8.94 11.07 9.05
C ASN A 45 7.83 10.63 8.10
N ASP A 46 7.36 11.52 7.22
CA ASP A 46 6.30 11.23 6.25
C ASP A 46 6.75 10.16 5.25
N ILE A 47 7.95 10.31 4.68
CA ILE A 47 8.60 9.30 3.82
C ILE A 47 8.70 7.95 4.52
N ASN A 48 8.99 7.94 5.83
CA ASN A 48 9.10 6.69 6.59
C ASN A 48 7.73 6.06 6.85
N ASN A 49 6.68 6.85 7.04
CA ASN A 49 5.31 6.37 7.19
C ASN A 49 4.80 5.80 5.86
N SER A 50 4.91 6.55 4.76
CA SER A 50 4.57 6.07 3.40
C SER A 50 5.29 4.77 3.03
N LYS A 51 6.54 4.56 3.49
CA LYS A 51 7.24 3.28 3.30
C LYS A 51 6.67 2.14 4.14
N LYS A 52 6.18 2.41 5.35
CA LYS A 52 5.53 1.40 6.20
C LYS A 52 4.19 1.00 5.61
N ASP A 53 3.42 1.96 5.12
CA ASP A 53 2.10 1.72 4.51
C ASP A 53 2.26 0.84 3.25
N ILE A 54 3.14 1.22 2.32
CA ILE A 54 3.51 0.36 1.17
C ILE A 54 3.94 -1.05 1.58
N ARG A 55 4.62 -1.20 2.72
CA ARG A 55 5.06 -2.51 3.22
C ARG A 55 3.89 -3.32 3.76
N HIS A 56 2.95 -2.66 4.42
CA HIS A 56 1.73 -3.27 4.94
C HIS A 56 0.88 -3.80 3.78
N ASP A 57 0.51 -2.96 2.81
CA ASP A 57 -0.29 -3.36 1.66
C ASP A 57 0.38 -4.48 0.85
N ARG A 58 1.72 -4.48 0.74
CA ARG A 58 2.43 -5.58 0.08
C ARG A 58 2.28 -6.91 0.81
N ASN A 59 2.17 -6.88 2.14
CA ASN A 59 1.90 -8.08 2.91
C ASN A 59 0.45 -8.53 2.72
N GLU A 60 -0.50 -7.61 2.63
CA GLU A 60 -1.91 -7.89 2.33
C GLU A 60 -2.06 -8.53 0.93
N VAL A 61 -1.47 -7.92 -0.11
CA VAL A 61 -1.37 -8.53 -1.45
C VAL A 61 -0.79 -9.95 -1.40
N LYS A 62 0.19 -10.20 -0.52
CA LYS A 62 0.76 -11.55 -0.36
C LYS A 62 -0.24 -12.51 0.29
N GLN A 63 -1.00 -12.06 1.29
CA GLN A 63 -2.05 -12.85 1.92
C GLN A 63 -3.13 -13.21 0.90
N ASP A 64 -3.67 -12.22 0.18
CA ASP A 64 -4.70 -12.44 -0.84
C ASP A 64 -4.23 -13.39 -1.94
N ASN A 65 -2.95 -13.33 -2.34
CA ASN A 65 -2.42 -14.29 -3.31
C ASN A 65 -2.35 -15.72 -2.76
N ASN A 66 -2.14 -15.91 -1.46
CA ASN A 66 -2.21 -17.23 -0.84
C ASN A 66 -3.65 -17.73 -0.75
N ASP A 67 -4.60 -16.86 -0.45
CA ASP A 67 -6.01 -17.22 -0.37
C ASP A 67 -6.58 -17.55 -1.76
N ILE A 68 -6.27 -16.74 -2.78
CA ILE A 68 -6.50 -17.07 -4.21
C ILE A 68 -5.92 -18.43 -4.59
N HIS A 69 -4.76 -18.81 -4.03
CA HIS A 69 -4.15 -20.11 -4.30
C HIS A 69 -4.92 -21.25 -3.64
N ARG A 70 -5.40 -21.05 -2.41
CA ARG A 70 -6.26 -22.02 -1.69
C ARG A 70 -7.57 -22.22 -2.41
N ASP A 71 -8.28 -21.14 -2.74
CA ASP A 71 -9.56 -21.23 -3.46
C ASP A 71 -9.43 -21.95 -4.80
N LYS A 72 -8.34 -21.70 -5.52
CA LYS A 72 -8.06 -22.44 -6.77
C LYS A 72 -7.83 -23.92 -6.54
N LYS A 73 -7.22 -24.30 -5.42
CA LYS A 73 -7.00 -25.69 -5.06
C LYS A 73 -8.32 -26.35 -4.68
N ASP A 74 -9.17 -25.67 -3.93
CA ASP A 74 -10.46 -26.18 -3.48
C ASP A 74 -11.40 -26.36 -4.68
N ILE A 75 -11.51 -25.36 -5.57
CA ILE A 75 -12.21 -25.49 -6.87
C ILE A 75 -11.72 -26.69 -7.69
N ASN A 76 -10.41 -26.99 -7.66
CA ASN A 76 -9.87 -28.12 -8.40
C ASN A 76 -10.20 -29.46 -7.74
N ASN A 77 -10.37 -29.52 -6.43
CA ASN A 77 -10.81 -30.71 -5.71
C ASN A 77 -12.30 -30.94 -5.97
N ASP A 78 -13.15 -29.94 -5.78
CA ASP A 78 -14.58 -30.05 -6.06
C ASP A 78 -14.86 -30.44 -7.51
N ARG A 79 -14.03 -30.01 -8.46
CA ARG A 79 -14.15 -30.46 -9.87
C ARG A 79 -13.81 -31.92 -10.07
N LYS A 80 -12.88 -32.48 -9.28
CA LYS A 80 -12.54 -33.90 -9.34
C LYS A 80 -13.64 -34.73 -8.69
N ASP A 81 -14.13 -34.30 -7.53
CA ASP A 81 -15.22 -34.96 -6.82
C ASP A 81 -16.47 -34.99 -7.71
N LEU A 82 -16.82 -33.84 -8.29
CA LEU A 82 -17.92 -33.74 -9.26
C LEU A 82 -17.73 -34.69 -10.46
N HIS A 83 -16.48 -34.86 -10.93
CA HIS A 83 -16.19 -35.80 -12.01
C HIS A 83 -16.35 -37.26 -11.58
N HIS A 84 -15.97 -37.61 -10.35
CA HIS A 84 -16.19 -38.92 -9.76
C HIS A 84 -17.68 -39.23 -9.64
N ASP A 85 -18.47 -38.33 -9.06
CA ASP A 85 -19.91 -38.52 -8.88
C ASP A 85 -20.63 -38.65 -10.22
N TYR A 86 -20.23 -37.89 -11.24
CA TYR A 86 -20.78 -38.04 -12.59
C TYR A 86 -20.47 -39.41 -13.22
N ASN A 87 -19.29 -39.97 -12.93
CA ASN A 87 -18.92 -41.29 -13.41
C ASN A 87 -19.68 -42.40 -12.68
N ASP A 88 -19.88 -42.26 -11.37
CA ASP A 88 -20.64 -43.22 -10.56
C ASP A 88 -22.12 -43.18 -10.93
N ALA A 89 -22.71 -41.99 -11.09
CA ALA A 89 -24.09 -41.84 -11.57
C ALA A 89 -24.29 -42.46 -12.96
N ARG A 90 -23.24 -42.46 -13.79
CA ARG A 90 -23.27 -43.12 -15.11
C ARG A 90 -23.24 -44.64 -14.98
N LYS A 91 -22.46 -45.20 -14.05
CA LYS A 91 -22.42 -46.65 -13.77
C LYS A 91 -23.76 -47.11 -13.22
N ASP A 92 -24.30 -46.42 -12.24
CA ASP A 92 -25.58 -46.78 -11.63
C ASP A 92 -26.72 -46.77 -12.65
N ARG A 93 -26.76 -45.78 -13.54
CA ARG A 93 -27.71 -45.80 -14.67
C ARG A 93 -27.55 -47.00 -15.59
N HIS A 94 -26.32 -47.45 -15.82
CA HIS A 94 -26.04 -48.63 -16.65
C HIS A 94 -26.45 -49.92 -15.94
N ASP A 95 -26.21 -50.03 -14.65
CA ASP A 95 -26.56 -51.20 -13.84
C ASP A 95 -28.08 -51.29 -13.62
N ILE A 96 -28.77 -50.17 -13.35
CA ILE A 96 -30.24 -50.04 -13.42
C ILE A 96 -30.79 -50.62 -14.74
N ALA A 97 -30.18 -50.24 -15.87
CA ALA A 97 -30.64 -50.70 -17.18
C ALA A 97 -30.41 -52.21 -17.40
N LYS A 98 -29.38 -52.80 -16.79
CA LYS A 98 -29.16 -54.27 -16.81
C LYS A 98 -30.16 -54.98 -15.91
N ASP A 99 -30.38 -54.49 -14.71
CA ASP A 99 -31.20 -55.18 -13.71
C ASP A 99 -32.69 -55.12 -14.08
N GLN A 100 -33.11 -54.02 -14.71
CA GLN A 100 -34.41 -53.95 -15.38
C GLN A 100 -34.59 -55.04 -16.45
N LYS A 101 -33.56 -55.32 -17.25
CA LYS A 101 -33.62 -56.37 -18.29
C LYS A 101 -33.64 -57.78 -17.69
N LYS A 102 -32.93 -57.98 -16.57
CA LYS A 102 -32.86 -59.27 -15.87
C LYS A 102 -34.06 -59.54 -14.96
N GLY A 103 -34.81 -58.50 -14.58
CA GLY A 103 -35.88 -58.58 -13.59
C GLY A 103 -35.38 -58.66 -12.14
N ASP A 104 -34.14 -58.25 -11.86
CA ASP A 104 -33.61 -58.22 -10.50
C ASP A 104 -34.12 -56.99 -9.76
N THR A 105 -35.16 -57.17 -8.96
CA THR A 105 -35.83 -56.06 -8.27
C THR A 105 -35.04 -55.52 -7.08
N LYS A 106 -34.16 -56.35 -6.48
CA LYS A 106 -33.39 -55.96 -5.29
C LYS A 106 -32.20 -55.10 -5.70
N ASP A 107 -31.43 -55.56 -6.68
CA ASP A 107 -30.28 -54.80 -7.17
C ASP A 107 -30.75 -53.50 -7.86
N LEU A 108 -31.85 -53.54 -8.61
CA LEU A 108 -32.50 -52.34 -9.15
C LEU A 108 -32.88 -51.29 -8.09
N ALA A 109 -33.36 -51.73 -6.92
CA ALA A 109 -33.72 -50.81 -5.84
C ALA A 109 -32.47 -50.17 -5.22
N LYS A 110 -31.38 -50.93 -5.12
CA LYS A 110 -30.10 -50.46 -4.62
C LYS A 110 -29.47 -49.45 -5.59
N ASP A 111 -29.33 -49.77 -6.87
CA ASP A 111 -28.70 -48.86 -7.83
C ASP A 111 -29.49 -47.55 -7.99
N LYS A 112 -30.82 -47.57 -7.80
CA LYS A 112 -31.63 -46.34 -7.76
C LYS A 112 -31.36 -45.49 -6.52
N ALA A 113 -31.06 -46.12 -5.39
CA ALA A 113 -30.70 -45.42 -4.16
C ALA A 113 -29.30 -44.82 -4.29
N ASP A 114 -28.34 -45.58 -4.83
CA ASP A 114 -26.98 -45.14 -5.10
C ASP A 114 -27.00 -43.96 -6.09
N LEU A 115 -27.72 -44.07 -7.22
CA LEU A 115 -27.89 -42.98 -8.19
C LEU A 115 -28.47 -41.70 -7.56
N LYS A 116 -29.39 -41.85 -6.61
CA LYS A 116 -29.97 -40.70 -5.90
C LYS A 116 -28.92 -40.03 -5.00
N ASN A 117 -28.05 -40.80 -4.37
CA ASN A 117 -26.96 -40.26 -3.56
C ASN A 117 -25.97 -39.50 -4.44
N ASP A 118 -25.53 -40.07 -5.56
CA ASP A 118 -24.62 -39.40 -6.50
C ASP A 118 -25.18 -38.05 -6.99
N TYR A 119 -26.50 -37.94 -7.22
CA TYR A 119 -27.10 -36.65 -7.56
C TYR A 119 -27.10 -35.64 -6.41
N ASN A 120 -27.21 -36.08 -5.16
CA ASN A 120 -27.10 -35.20 -4.01
C ASN A 120 -25.65 -34.72 -3.88
N ASP A 121 -24.66 -35.60 -4.06
CA ASP A 121 -23.25 -35.27 -4.02
C ASP A 121 -22.88 -34.27 -5.13
N ILE A 122 -23.30 -34.52 -6.38
CA ILE A 122 -23.21 -33.57 -7.50
C ILE A 122 -23.83 -32.20 -7.16
N HIS A 123 -24.93 -32.19 -6.42
CA HIS A 123 -25.58 -30.94 -6.02
C HIS A 123 -24.76 -30.18 -4.96
N HIS A 124 -24.18 -30.90 -4.00
CA HIS A 124 -23.29 -30.36 -2.99
C HIS A 124 -22.01 -29.79 -3.62
N ASP A 125 -21.32 -30.55 -4.46
CA ASP A 125 -20.09 -30.11 -5.14
C ASP A 125 -20.31 -28.87 -6.00
N LYS A 126 -21.45 -28.78 -6.69
CA LYS A 126 -21.80 -27.57 -7.45
C LYS A 126 -22.03 -26.35 -6.56
N LYS A 127 -22.57 -26.56 -5.36
CA LYS A 127 -22.79 -25.49 -4.39
C LYS A 127 -21.47 -25.01 -3.82
N ASP A 128 -20.54 -25.92 -3.55
CA ASP A 128 -19.22 -25.62 -3.03
C ASP A 128 -18.36 -24.92 -4.10
N LEU A 129 -18.37 -25.40 -5.36
CA LEU A 129 -17.78 -24.67 -6.49
C LEU A 129 -18.32 -23.23 -6.64
N SER A 130 -19.61 -23.03 -6.37
CA SER A 130 -20.20 -21.70 -6.42
C SER A 130 -19.75 -20.81 -5.26
N ARG A 131 -19.42 -21.37 -4.09
CA ARG A 131 -18.90 -20.64 -2.94
C ARG A 131 -17.45 -20.27 -3.16
N ASP A 132 -16.61 -21.25 -3.50
CA ASP A 132 -15.19 -21.02 -3.78
C ASP A 132 -15.00 -20.05 -4.96
N GLY A 133 -15.89 -20.10 -5.96
CA GLY A 133 -15.88 -19.13 -7.06
C GLY A 133 -16.16 -17.69 -6.62
N LYS A 134 -16.99 -17.50 -5.58
CA LYS A 134 -17.27 -16.18 -4.98
C LYS A 134 -16.09 -15.72 -4.13
N ASP A 135 -15.53 -16.61 -3.31
CA ASP A 135 -14.38 -16.32 -2.45
C ASP A 135 -13.18 -15.92 -3.31
N LEU A 136 -12.90 -16.68 -4.39
CA LEU A 136 -11.85 -16.35 -5.36
C LEU A 136 -12.05 -14.99 -6.03
N THR A 137 -13.31 -14.58 -6.20
CA THR A 137 -13.64 -13.27 -6.76
C THR A 137 -13.43 -12.16 -5.74
N ALA A 138 -13.75 -12.40 -4.46
CA ALA A 138 -13.53 -11.49 -3.36
C ALA A 138 -12.02 -11.26 -3.16
N ASP A 139 -11.22 -12.31 -3.03
CA ASP A 139 -9.77 -12.18 -2.82
C ASP A 139 -9.08 -11.46 -3.97
N ARG A 140 -9.52 -11.69 -5.21
CA ARG A 140 -9.01 -10.92 -6.37
C ARG A 140 -9.36 -9.45 -6.29
N LYS A 141 -10.53 -9.11 -5.76
CA LYS A 141 -10.97 -7.72 -5.61
C LYS A 141 -10.14 -7.02 -4.54
N ASP A 142 -9.91 -7.68 -3.41
CA ASP A 142 -9.10 -7.14 -2.31
C ASP A 142 -7.65 -6.96 -2.75
N ARG A 143 -7.06 -7.98 -3.40
CA ARG A 143 -5.70 -7.85 -3.97
C ARG A 143 -5.58 -6.69 -4.94
N ASN A 144 -6.63 -6.41 -5.71
CA ASN A 144 -6.65 -5.30 -6.66
C ASN A 144 -6.83 -3.94 -5.98
N ARG A 145 -7.45 -3.87 -4.79
CA ARG A 145 -7.53 -2.67 -3.95
C ARG A 145 -6.17 -2.37 -3.34
N ASP A 146 -5.55 -3.33 -2.67
CA ASP A 146 -4.22 -3.15 -2.07
C ASP A 146 -3.17 -2.75 -3.12
N ASN A 147 -3.25 -3.33 -4.33
CA ASN A 147 -2.38 -2.92 -5.41
C ASN A 147 -2.58 -1.46 -5.85
N LYS A 148 -3.81 -0.93 -5.79
CA LYS A 148 -4.09 0.49 -6.06
C LYS A 148 -3.54 1.36 -4.95
N ASP A 149 -3.72 0.96 -3.69
CA ASP A 149 -3.26 1.70 -2.52
C ASP A 149 -1.73 1.81 -2.54
N ILE A 150 -1.02 0.71 -2.84
CA ILE A 150 0.43 0.72 -3.12
C ILE A 150 0.82 1.72 -4.22
N GLN A 151 0.03 1.87 -5.29
CA GLN A 151 0.36 2.86 -6.33
C GLN A 151 0.16 4.28 -5.82
N GLN A 152 -0.92 4.54 -5.08
CA GLN A 152 -1.20 5.85 -4.50
C GLN A 152 -0.09 6.26 -3.53
N ASP A 153 0.28 5.36 -2.62
CA ASP A 153 1.35 5.60 -1.66
C ASP A 153 2.70 5.83 -2.34
N LYS A 154 3.00 5.10 -3.42
CA LYS A 154 4.20 5.36 -4.21
C LYS A 154 4.17 6.75 -4.85
N HIS A 155 3.02 7.18 -5.35
CA HIS A 155 2.88 8.53 -5.90
C HIS A 155 3.08 9.59 -4.82
N GLN A 156 2.50 9.41 -3.64
CA GLN A 156 2.67 10.28 -2.49
C GLN A 156 4.14 10.32 -2.03
N LEU A 157 4.76 9.15 -1.81
CA LEU A 157 6.17 9.02 -1.45
C LEU A 157 7.11 9.73 -2.45
N ASN A 158 6.76 9.71 -3.74
CA ASN A 158 7.53 10.44 -4.75
C ASN A 158 7.35 11.96 -4.67
N ARG A 159 6.20 12.46 -4.20
CA ARG A 159 6.00 13.90 -3.93
C ARG A 159 6.78 14.33 -2.69
N GLU A 160 6.62 13.61 -1.58
CA GLU A 160 7.37 13.86 -0.33
C GLU A 160 8.89 13.88 -0.55
N ARG A 161 9.40 13.01 -1.43
CA ARG A 161 10.82 13.01 -1.79
C ARG A 161 11.26 14.24 -2.58
N LYS A 162 10.37 14.81 -3.41
CA LYS A 162 10.65 16.04 -4.16
C LYS A 162 10.61 17.23 -3.22
N ASP A 163 9.61 17.31 -2.35
CA ASP A 163 9.48 18.39 -1.36
C ASP A 163 10.72 18.45 -0.47
N LYS A 164 11.13 17.29 0.07
CA LYS A 164 12.41 17.18 0.80
C LYS A 164 13.62 17.62 -0.01
N GLN A 165 13.63 17.34 -1.31
CA GLN A 165 14.73 17.76 -2.17
C GLN A 165 14.76 19.28 -2.33
N HIS A 166 13.60 19.95 -2.32
CA HIS A 166 13.51 21.41 -2.30
C HIS A 166 14.04 21.98 -0.98
N ASP A 167 13.55 21.48 0.17
CA ASP A 167 14.02 21.95 1.49
C ASP A 167 15.53 21.74 1.68
N VAL A 168 16.07 20.63 1.17
CA VAL A 168 17.51 20.38 1.20
C VAL A 168 18.29 21.39 0.35
N LYS A 169 17.73 21.87 -0.77
CA LYS A 169 18.37 22.91 -1.59
C LYS A 169 18.29 24.26 -0.91
N ASP A 170 17.14 24.60 -0.32
CA ASP A 170 16.94 25.87 0.39
C ASP A 170 17.91 25.95 1.57
N LEU A 171 18.03 24.87 2.34
CA LEU A 171 19.02 24.75 3.42
C LEU A 171 20.47 24.93 2.94
N GLN A 172 20.78 24.50 1.72
CA GLN A 172 22.10 24.71 1.13
C GLN A 172 22.32 26.16 0.71
N HIS A 173 21.28 26.84 0.23
CA HIS A 173 21.32 28.26 -0.12
C HIS A 173 21.51 29.12 1.14
N ASP A 174 20.71 28.90 2.17
CA ASP A 174 20.79 29.70 3.41
C ASP A 174 22.13 29.50 4.12
N LYS A 175 22.66 28.27 4.10
CA LYS A 175 24.03 28.02 4.60
C LYS A 175 25.10 28.79 3.83
N LYS A 176 24.96 28.93 2.52
CA LYS A 176 25.91 29.69 1.69
C LYS A 176 25.78 31.18 1.98
N ASP A 177 24.57 31.69 2.16
CA ASP A 177 24.33 33.11 2.42
C ASP A 177 24.80 33.49 3.83
N LEU A 178 24.52 32.65 4.84
CA LEU A 178 25.09 32.79 6.19
C LEU A 178 26.62 32.84 6.16
N GLN A 179 27.26 32.01 5.34
CA GLN A 179 28.72 32.02 5.19
C GLN A 179 29.24 33.31 4.54
N LYS A 180 28.51 33.91 3.60
CA LYS A 180 28.90 35.19 3.00
C LYS A 180 28.69 36.33 3.99
N ASP A 181 27.57 36.36 4.69
CA ASP A 181 27.23 37.44 5.61
C ASP A 181 28.13 37.45 6.85
N GLN A 182 28.63 36.28 7.27
CA GLN A 182 29.69 36.17 8.27
C GLN A 182 31.06 36.65 7.79
N LYS A 183 31.38 36.52 6.49
CA LYS A 183 32.64 37.02 5.91
C LYS A 183 32.62 38.53 5.66
N ASN A 184 31.44 39.09 5.47
CA ASN A 184 31.22 40.50 5.16
C ASN A 184 30.81 41.35 6.40
N SER A 185 30.66 40.72 7.58
CA SER A 185 30.50 41.39 8.89
C SER A 185 31.84 41.67 9.54
#